data_AF-A0A2N2RRM7-F1
#
_entry.id   AF-A0A2N2RRM7-F1
#
_cell.length_a   1.000
_cell.length_b   1.000
_cell.length_c   1.000
_cell.angle_alpha   90.00
_cell.angle_beta   90.00
_cell.angle_gamma   90.00
#
_symmetry.space_group_name_H-M   'P 1'
#
loop_
_entity.id
_entity.type
_entity.pdbx_description
1 polymer ?
#
loop_
_entity_poly.entity_id
_entity_poly.type
_entity_poly.pdbx_seq_one_letter_code
_entity_poly.pdbx_strand_id
1 'polypeptide(L)'
;MAGSTALLIGAAPTWAADNCVMPRPRPAPSLISLSPDGLTTHIVTQPSQFPPGDSFGPNPTNLLPTVYTDMCDSGGVAIPNTLPSTPQHPYNLHADPKVGRIDKTSPTDDLQAIIKELRQVVGRDDPRDDDERGRGQADRARAKFGIDILEGNPLPRAYSGFPLLHYNGPLKTKAVTPIRDASGKVIGGTVTVNQIWYDSHIESDTAYIDSDIVADVPWTIHYRVHVLNRGFDDFAPYAMVFDDPNKNAGKLLAHVGFDQTFFPMDDGTLVEYDMKMSPGRYWNLTYHWGWRRHPPRVQVTENMNLQFGPGMKRNFFEIDTFGVNPRANEAAKQQAISMIGDLAPAKRMWTALRAIRAGANGAVLRRWVDELEASFDDWQHKNRIPRGVKTDENADMNLFYVNNTIYGHIKGYTRDMQSELYQWKKRGDTIKINLINGDYYPHSYVLVDFGGQRGWENTFHNTLPLKGAGPWFTFGRNHFWINTTEGPIMIPPATRPAAQPGRRITMAMMGDNEDYRDQDRSRPWTRIARRKPTQVNDTEGLGSHKVSVTLNYDPPPRLRLYQFDAFHHDTAVWSPH
;
A
#
# COMPACT_ATOMS: atom_id res chain seq x y z
N MET A 1 -55.61 -39.75 -16.53
CA MET A 1 -54.85 -39.59 -17.79
C MET A 1 -54.08 -38.29 -17.70
N ALA A 2 -52.79 -38.34 -17.97
CA ALA A 2 -51.78 -37.37 -17.59
C ALA A 2 -51.97 -35.98 -18.24
N GLY A 3 -51.94 -34.93 -17.41
CA GLY A 3 -51.74 -33.56 -17.86
C GLY A 3 -50.28 -33.17 -17.65
N SER A 4 -49.54 -33.04 -18.74
CA SER A 4 -48.15 -32.58 -18.74
C SER A 4 -48.09 -31.09 -18.42
N THR A 5 -47.65 -30.74 -17.21
CA THR A 5 -47.27 -29.37 -16.85
C THR A 5 -45.87 -29.10 -17.40
N ALA A 6 -45.78 -28.29 -18.45
CA ALA A 6 -44.50 -27.86 -19.01
C ALA A 6 -43.76 -26.97 -18.00
N LEU A 7 -42.58 -27.44 -17.57
CA LEU A 7 -41.61 -26.70 -16.77
C LEU A 7 -41.05 -25.54 -17.62
N LEU A 8 -41.40 -24.30 -17.30
CA LEU A 8 -40.64 -23.13 -17.77
C LEU A 8 -39.33 -23.07 -16.98
N ILE A 9 -38.29 -23.68 -17.56
CA ILE A 9 -36.91 -23.48 -17.14
C ILE A 9 -36.54 -22.06 -17.61
N GLY A 10 -36.54 -21.10 -16.69
CA GLY A 10 -35.97 -19.78 -16.92
C GLY A 10 -34.46 -19.93 -17.16
N ALA A 11 -34.06 -19.89 -18.43
CA ALA A 11 -32.67 -19.70 -18.80
C ALA A 11 -32.17 -18.37 -18.22
N ALA A 12 -31.05 -18.40 -17.50
CA ALA A 12 -30.31 -17.20 -17.19
C ALA A 12 -30.00 -16.49 -18.52
N PRO A 13 -30.17 -15.16 -18.62
CA PRO A 13 -29.84 -14.46 -19.85
C PRO A 13 -28.36 -14.65 -20.13
N THR A 14 -28.05 -15.32 -21.23
CA THR A 14 -26.76 -15.20 -21.90
C THR A 14 -26.65 -13.75 -22.35
N TRP A 15 -25.96 -12.92 -21.57
CA TRP A 15 -25.59 -11.58 -21.99
C TRP A 15 -24.73 -11.73 -23.26
N ALA A 16 -25.24 -11.26 -24.39
CA ALA A 16 -24.52 -11.24 -25.65
C ALA A 16 -23.24 -10.39 -25.52
N ALA A 17 -22.16 -10.85 -26.13
CA ALA A 17 -20.79 -10.35 -26.03
C ALA A 17 -20.54 -8.97 -26.70
N ASP A 18 -21.57 -8.19 -27.02
CA ASP A 18 -21.44 -7.06 -27.94
C ASP A 18 -21.11 -5.70 -27.27
N ASN A 19 -21.08 -5.60 -25.93
CA ASN A 19 -21.03 -4.28 -25.25
C ASN A 19 -19.93 -4.09 -24.18
N CYS A 20 -18.86 -4.88 -24.16
CA CYS A 20 -17.76 -4.68 -23.20
C CYS A 20 -16.38 -4.50 -23.88
N VAL A 21 -15.39 -4.02 -23.12
CA VAL A 21 -14.04 -3.73 -23.64
C VAL A 21 -13.14 -4.95 -23.54
N MET A 22 -12.64 -5.45 -24.67
CA MET A 22 -11.74 -6.60 -24.67
C MET A 22 -10.40 -6.31 -23.97
N PRO A 23 -9.77 -7.31 -23.33
CA PRO A 23 -8.45 -7.14 -22.74
C PRO A 23 -7.42 -6.72 -23.81
N ARG A 24 -6.54 -5.77 -23.46
CA ARG A 24 -5.43 -5.39 -24.34
C ARG A 24 -4.36 -6.48 -24.39
N PRO A 25 -3.62 -6.62 -25.52
CA PRO A 25 -2.52 -7.56 -25.61
C PRO A 25 -1.54 -7.42 -24.44
N ARG A 26 -1.00 -8.56 -24.01
CA ARG A 26 -0.02 -8.62 -22.92
C ARG A 26 1.38 -8.50 -23.53
N PRO A 27 2.25 -7.63 -23.00
CA PRO A 27 3.65 -7.59 -23.40
C PRO A 27 4.33 -8.93 -23.10
N ALA A 28 5.47 -9.16 -23.74
CA ALA A 28 6.35 -10.23 -23.30
C ALA A 28 6.85 -9.96 -21.86
N PRO A 29 7.34 -10.97 -21.13
CA PRO A 29 7.96 -10.75 -19.84
C PRO A 29 9.21 -9.87 -19.93
N SER A 30 9.43 -8.98 -18.96
CA SER A 30 10.69 -8.22 -18.86
C SER A 30 11.90 -9.13 -18.77
N LEU A 31 13.04 -8.69 -19.30
CA LEU A 31 14.30 -9.38 -19.10
C LEU A 31 14.86 -8.96 -17.74
N ILE A 32 15.02 -9.93 -16.85
CA ILE A 32 15.58 -9.71 -15.51
C ILE A 32 16.91 -10.43 -15.40
N SER A 33 17.92 -9.71 -14.97
CA SER A 33 19.23 -10.27 -14.66
C SER A 33 19.73 -9.76 -13.31
N LEU A 34 20.62 -10.55 -12.71
CA LEU A 34 21.32 -10.19 -11.49
C LEU A 34 22.78 -9.95 -11.87
N SER A 35 23.40 -8.88 -11.34
CA SER A 35 24.82 -8.62 -11.52
C SER A 35 25.67 -9.78 -10.98
N PRO A 36 26.91 -9.98 -11.47
CA PRO A 36 27.75 -11.11 -11.03
C PRO A 36 28.03 -11.15 -9.52
N ASP A 37 28.04 -10.00 -8.85
CA ASP A 37 28.20 -9.87 -7.39
C ASP A 37 26.89 -10.08 -6.61
N GLY A 38 25.75 -10.18 -7.31
CA GLY A 38 24.43 -10.34 -6.74
C GLY A 38 23.83 -9.08 -6.11
N LEU A 39 24.44 -7.90 -6.29
CA LEU A 39 24.07 -6.66 -5.60
C LEU A 39 23.12 -5.76 -6.38
N THR A 40 22.94 -6.01 -7.69
CA THR A 40 22.09 -5.22 -8.56
C THR A 40 21.20 -6.11 -9.40
N THR A 41 19.88 -5.87 -9.35
CA THR A 41 18.95 -6.45 -10.33
C THR A 41 18.73 -5.46 -11.48
N HIS A 42 18.92 -5.94 -12.70
CA HIS A 42 18.61 -5.18 -13.91
C HIS A 42 17.26 -5.65 -14.46
N ILE A 43 16.35 -4.72 -14.69
CA ILE A 43 15.05 -4.93 -15.33
C ILE A 43 15.07 -4.19 -16.66
N VAL A 44 15.02 -4.93 -17.76
CA VAL A 44 14.78 -4.37 -19.09
C VAL A 44 13.35 -4.69 -19.48
N THR A 45 12.51 -3.66 -19.43
CA THR A 45 11.09 -3.79 -19.76
C THR A 45 10.92 -4.11 -21.25
N GLN A 46 9.81 -4.74 -21.65
CA GLN A 46 9.59 -5.06 -23.07
C GLN A 46 9.14 -3.84 -23.88
N PRO A 47 9.41 -3.82 -25.20
CA PRO A 47 8.90 -2.78 -26.08
C PRO A 47 7.37 -2.64 -25.99
N SER A 48 6.91 -1.40 -25.91
CA SER A 48 5.50 -1.08 -26.01
C SER A 48 4.93 -1.46 -27.38
N GLN A 49 3.67 -1.90 -27.40
CA GLN A 49 2.93 -2.12 -28.66
C GLN A 49 2.56 -0.80 -29.38
N PHE A 50 2.68 0.34 -28.70
CA PHE A 50 2.41 1.65 -29.27
C PHE A 50 3.65 2.22 -29.97
N PRO A 51 3.47 3.03 -31.04
CA PRO A 51 4.57 3.80 -31.61
C PRO A 51 5.25 4.70 -30.57
N PRO A 52 6.57 4.93 -30.66
CA PRO A 52 7.25 5.93 -29.85
C PRO A 52 6.56 7.30 -29.95
N GLY A 53 6.37 7.97 -28.81
CA GLY A 53 5.74 9.28 -28.79
C GLY A 53 5.95 10.00 -27.47
N ASP A 54 5.39 11.20 -27.37
CA ASP A 54 5.40 11.97 -26.13
C ASP A 54 4.12 11.71 -25.35
N SER A 55 4.22 10.93 -24.26
CA SER A 55 3.08 10.67 -23.37
C SER A 55 2.58 11.92 -22.63
N PHE A 56 3.34 13.02 -22.67
CA PHE A 56 3.00 14.33 -22.08
C PHE A 56 2.51 15.32 -23.12
N GLY A 57 2.61 14.97 -24.40
CA GLY A 57 2.14 15.79 -25.49
C GLY A 57 0.61 15.84 -25.53
N PRO A 58 0.02 16.73 -26.35
CA PRO A 58 -1.42 16.81 -26.52
C PRO A 58 -2.05 15.53 -27.10
N ASN A 59 -1.24 14.64 -27.69
CA ASN A 59 -1.67 13.39 -28.29
C ASN A 59 -0.77 12.22 -27.84
N PRO A 60 -0.90 11.71 -26.60
CA PRO A 60 -0.14 10.56 -26.12
C PRO A 60 -0.40 9.31 -26.98
N THR A 61 0.65 8.58 -27.38
CA THR A 61 0.49 7.41 -28.27
C THR A 61 -0.13 6.20 -27.58
N ASN A 62 -0.07 6.15 -26.26
CA ASN A 62 -0.65 5.10 -25.41
C ASN A 62 -1.98 5.50 -24.76
N LEU A 63 -2.54 6.67 -25.09
CA LEU A 63 -3.90 7.05 -24.70
C LEU A 63 -4.91 6.29 -25.57
N LEU A 64 -5.78 5.54 -24.90
CA LEU A 64 -6.88 4.80 -25.50
C LEU A 64 -8.15 5.67 -25.52
N PRO A 65 -9.06 5.43 -26.47
CA PRO A 65 -10.39 6.02 -26.42
C PRO A 65 -11.09 5.64 -25.12
N THR A 66 -11.64 6.64 -24.42
CA THR A 66 -12.49 6.41 -23.27
C THR A 66 -13.76 5.69 -23.68
N VAL A 67 -14.10 4.61 -22.97
CA VAL A 67 -15.36 3.89 -23.19
C VAL A 67 -16.10 3.66 -21.87
N TYR A 68 -17.42 3.90 -21.88
CA TYR A 68 -18.27 3.88 -20.69
C TYR A 68 -19.05 2.57 -20.54
N THR A 69 -18.32 1.46 -20.57
CA THR A 69 -18.85 0.11 -20.35
C THR A 69 -17.95 -0.69 -19.41
N ASP A 70 -18.49 -1.80 -18.89
CA ASP A 70 -17.69 -2.81 -18.18
C ASP A 70 -16.61 -3.41 -19.11
N MET A 71 -15.54 -3.93 -18.53
CA MET A 71 -14.50 -4.69 -19.23
C MET A 71 -14.97 -6.11 -19.54
N CYS A 72 -14.54 -6.69 -20.65
CA CYS A 72 -14.65 -8.13 -20.88
C CYS A 72 -13.42 -8.86 -20.35
N ASP A 73 -13.58 -10.10 -19.90
CA ASP A 73 -12.48 -11.07 -19.79
C ASP A 73 -12.03 -11.57 -21.18
N SER A 74 -10.98 -12.39 -21.23
CA SER A 74 -10.48 -12.98 -22.49
C SER A 74 -11.45 -13.94 -23.17
N GLY A 75 -12.50 -14.38 -22.47
CA GLY A 75 -13.59 -15.16 -23.04
C GLY A 75 -14.70 -14.30 -23.67
N GLY A 76 -14.57 -12.97 -23.63
CA GLY A 76 -15.60 -12.05 -24.13
C GLY A 76 -16.78 -11.87 -23.16
N VAL A 77 -16.62 -12.27 -21.89
CA VAL A 77 -17.68 -12.13 -20.87
C VAL A 77 -17.43 -10.85 -20.07
N ALA A 78 -18.46 -10.03 -19.90
CA ALA A 78 -18.37 -8.81 -19.09
C ALA A 78 -18.01 -9.13 -17.62
N ILE A 79 -17.05 -8.40 -17.08
CA ILE A 79 -16.66 -8.40 -15.67
C ILE A 79 -17.52 -7.33 -14.98
N PRO A 80 -18.54 -7.70 -14.19
CA PRO A 80 -19.45 -6.73 -13.62
C PRO A 80 -18.73 -5.83 -12.60
N ASN A 81 -19.24 -4.61 -12.42
CA ASN A 81 -18.70 -3.59 -11.53
C ASN A 81 -17.28 -3.13 -11.92
N THR A 82 -17.01 -3.03 -13.22
CA THR A 82 -15.76 -2.45 -13.77
C THR A 82 -16.00 -1.18 -14.58
N LEU A 83 -17.24 -0.70 -14.64
CA LEU A 83 -17.62 0.64 -15.06
C LEU A 83 -17.68 1.61 -13.86
N PRO A 84 -16.69 2.50 -13.69
CA PRO A 84 -16.70 3.52 -12.63
C PRO A 84 -17.56 4.71 -13.05
N SER A 85 -17.15 5.94 -12.77
CA SER A 85 -17.88 7.17 -13.09
C SER A 85 -18.07 7.44 -14.59
N THR A 86 -19.26 7.95 -14.95
CA THR A 86 -19.64 8.42 -16.30
C THR A 86 -20.23 9.83 -16.22
N PRO A 87 -20.27 10.60 -17.32
CA PRO A 87 -20.84 11.95 -17.31
C PRO A 87 -22.30 12.01 -16.82
N GLN A 88 -23.10 10.99 -17.12
CA GLN A 88 -24.52 10.90 -16.74
C GLN A 88 -24.71 10.27 -15.35
N HIS A 89 -23.79 9.39 -14.94
CA HIS A 89 -23.83 8.68 -13.66
C HIS A 89 -22.45 8.76 -12.99
N PRO A 90 -22.19 9.76 -12.14
CA PRO A 90 -20.88 9.97 -11.51
C PRO A 90 -20.51 8.86 -10.52
N TYR A 91 -21.48 8.10 -10.00
CA TYR A 91 -21.29 7.10 -8.94
C TYR A 91 -21.92 5.75 -9.31
N ASN A 92 -21.41 5.06 -10.34
CA ASN A 92 -21.99 3.77 -10.75
C ASN A 92 -21.80 2.65 -9.70
N LEU A 93 -20.70 2.72 -8.94
CA LEU A 93 -20.24 1.66 -8.05
C LEU A 93 -20.67 1.82 -6.60
N HIS A 94 -21.39 2.89 -6.25
CA HIS A 94 -21.99 3.07 -4.93
C HIS A 94 -23.17 4.05 -5.00
N ALA A 95 -24.09 3.98 -4.03
CA ALA A 95 -25.08 5.03 -3.83
C ALA A 95 -24.45 6.26 -3.13
N ASP A 96 -25.19 7.35 -2.96
CA ASP A 96 -24.70 8.50 -2.19
C ASP A 96 -24.19 8.06 -0.81
N PRO A 97 -22.96 8.44 -0.44
CA PRO A 97 -22.36 7.99 0.81
C PRO A 97 -23.03 8.64 2.02
N LYS A 98 -22.97 7.96 3.17
CA LYS A 98 -23.47 8.51 4.43
C LYS A 98 -22.36 9.34 5.08
N VAL A 99 -22.66 10.58 5.44
CA VAL A 99 -21.69 11.50 6.06
C VAL A 99 -22.15 11.87 7.47
N GLY A 100 -21.31 11.57 8.46
CA GLY A 100 -21.49 11.95 9.86
C GLY A 100 -20.37 12.85 10.37
N ARG A 101 -20.59 13.56 11.47
CA ARG A 101 -19.56 14.37 12.14
C ARG A 101 -18.83 13.57 13.22
N ILE A 102 -17.52 13.78 13.33
CA ILE A 102 -16.67 13.19 14.37
C ILE A 102 -15.70 14.23 14.95
N ASP A 103 -15.10 13.92 16.10
CA ASP A 103 -13.90 14.64 16.55
C ASP A 103 -12.76 14.39 15.56
N LYS A 104 -12.18 15.47 15.04
CA LYS A 104 -11.11 15.42 14.05
C LYS A 104 -9.72 15.23 14.65
N THR A 105 -9.57 15.20 15.97
CA THR A 105 -8.24 15.07 16.61
C THR A 105 -7.47 13.87 16.05
N SER A 106 -6.28 14.11 15.52
CA SER A 106 -5.43 13.09 14.88
C SER A 106 -4.31 12.59 15.80
N PRO A 107 -3.67 11.45 15.49
CA PRO A 107 -2.48 11.00 16.21
C PRO A 107 -1.38 12.07 16.26
N THR A 108 -1.19 12.81 15.17
CA THR A 108 -0.25 13.93 15.08
C THR A 108 -0.57 15.03 16.08
N ASP A 109 -1.84 15.41 16.21
CA ASP A 109 -2.26 16.49 17.11
C ASP A 109 -1.96 16.12 18.57
N ASP A 110 -2.32 14.90 18.98
CA ASP A 110 -2.09 14.41 20.34
C ASP A 110 -0.58 14.19 20.63
N LEU A 111 0.19 13.63 19.70
CA LEU A 111 1.64 13.47 19.86
C LEU A 111 2.36 14.81 19.94
N GLN A 112 1.99 15.78 19.10
CA GLN A 112 2.56 17.13 19.14
C GLN A 112 2.26 17.83 20.47
N ALA A 113 1.04 17.65 21.01
CA ALA A 113 0.68 18.18 22.32
C ALA A 113 1.55 17.57 23.44
N ILE A 114 1.73 16.24 23.44
CA ILE A 114 2.58 15.53 24.41
C ILE A 114 4.03 16.05 24.34
N ILE A 115 4.58 16.15 23.13
CA ILE A 115 5.93 16.67 22.89
C ILE A 115 6.08 18.08 23.46
N LYS A 116 5.14 18.97 23.15
CA LYS A 116 5.17 20.36 23.64
C LYS A 116 5.14 20.43 25.16
N GLU A 117 4.30 19.63 25.81
CA GLU A 117 4.22 19.57 27.28
C GLU A 117 5.54 19.05 27.89
N LEU A 118 6.12 17.99 27.33
CA LEU A 118 7.42 17.46 27.78
C LEU A 118 8.56 18.46 27.59
N ARG A 119 8.56 19.20 26.48
CA ARG A 119 9.56 20.24 26.20
C ARG A 119 9.48 21.40 27.20
N GLN A 120 8.27 21.79 27.62
CA GLN A 120 8.08 22.82 28.66
C GLN A 120 8.68 22.39 30.00
N VAL A 121 8.56 21.11 30.36
CA VAL A 121 9.18 20.57 31.58
C VAL A 121 10.70 20.68 31.51
N VAL A 122 11.30 20.29 30.39
CA VAL A 122 12.76 20.35 30.19
C VAL A 122 13.30 21.79 30.11
N GLY A 123 12.50 22.73 29.59
CA GLY A 123 12.87 24.14 29.49
C GLY A 123 12.95 24.86 30.84
N ARG A 124 12.21 24.38 31.84
CA ARG A 124 12.28 24.86 33.24
C ARG A 124 13.48 24.29 34.01
N ASP A 125 14.16 23.28 33.46
CA ASP A 125 15.43 22.74 33.96
C ASP A 125 16.67 23.48 33.36
N ASP A 126 16.54 24.73 32.90
CA ASP A 126 17.72 25.56 32.57
C ASP A 126 18.46 25.91 33.88
N PRO A 127 19.75 25.58 34.03
CA PRO A 127 20.51 25.87 35.26
C PRO A 127 20.67 27.37 35.58
N ARG A 128 20.18 28.27 34.71
CA ARG A 128 20.09 29.72 34.96
C ARG A 128 18.75 30.16 35.55
N ASP A 129 17.77 29.25 35.63
CA ASP A 129 16.48 29.50 36.28
C ASP A 129 16.61 29.05 37.75
N ASP A 130 16.85 30.00 38.65
CA ASP A 130 17.08 29.76 40.09
C ASP A 130 15.82 29.29 40.86
N ASP A 131 14.73 28.97 40.16
CA ASP A 131 13.50 28.51 40.80
C ASP A 131 13.56 27.02 41.12
N GLU A 132 14.00 26.70 42.34
CA GLU A 132 13.99 25.34 42.91
C GLU A 132 12.59 24.68 42.88
N ARG A 133 11.51 25.44 42.64
CA ARG A 133 10.13 24.94 42.51
C ARG A 133 9.80 24.42 41.10
N GLY A 134 10.72 24.56 40.14
CA GLY A 134 10.48 24.37 38.70
C GLY A 134 10.96 23.05 38.09
N ARG A 135 11.64 22.17 38.84
CA ARG A 135 12.10 20.85 38.33
C ARG A 135 10.92 19.91 38.12
N GLY A 136 10.14 20.16 37.08
CA GLY A 136 8.98 19.38 36.73
C GLY A 136 9.39 17.94 36.46
N GLN A 137 8.75 16.98 37.12
CA GLN A 137 8.84 15.60 36.67
C GLN A 137 7.99 15.46 35.41
N ALA A 138 8.52 14.78 34.40
CA ALA A 138 7.74 14.44 33.22
C ALA A 138 6.48 13.67 33.62
N ASP A 139 5.32 14.08 33.10
CA ASP A 139 4.07 13.39 33.37
C ASP A 139 4.10 11.99 32.73
N ARG A 140 4.23 10.97 33.58
CA ARG A 140 4.26 9.56 33.17
C ARG A 140 2.95 9.13 32.52
N ALA A 141 1.83 9.76 32.84
CA ALA A 141 0.54 9.49 32.21
C ALA A 141 0.51 10.02 30.76
N ARG A 142 1.13 11.18 30.50
CA ARG A 142 1.30 11.70 29.12
C ARG A 142 2.22 10.81 28.29
N ALA A 143 3.33 10.38 28.86
CA ALA A 143 4.22 9.42 28.18
C ALA A 143 3.48 8.10 27.87
N LYS A 144 2.66 7.60 28.79
CA LYS A 144 1.80 6.44 28.58
C LYS A 144 0.77 6.66 27.46
N PHE A 145 0.10 7.82 27.43
CA PHE A 145 -0.84 8.16 26.36
C PHE A 145 -0.15 8.15 24.99
N GLY A 146 1.06 8.69 24.88
CA GLY A 146 1.84 8.61 23.64
C GLY A 146 2.20 7.17 23.23
N ILE A 147 2.58 6.32 24.19
CA ILE A 147 2.79 4.88 23.95
C ILE A 147 1.51 4.20 23.46
N ASP A 148 0.35 4.55 24.03
CA ASP A 148 -0.94 3.99 23.64
C ASP A 148 -1.33 4.37 22.20
N ILE A 149 -1.00 5.57 21.75
CA ILE A 149 -1.15 5.99 20.35
C ILE A 149 -0.26 5.12 19.45
N LEU A 150 1.02 4.99 19.78
CA LEU A 150 1.98 4.24 18.95
C LEU A 150 1.67 2.74 18.87
N GLU A 151 1.20 2.14 19.96
CA GLU A 151 0.82 0.73 20.02
C GLU A 151 -0.62 0.46 19.52
N GLY A 152 -1.41 1.51 19.30
CA GLY A 152 -2.82 1.41 18.90
C GLY A 152 -3.68 0.77 20.00
N ASN A 153 -3.38 1.06 21.27
CA ASN A 153 -4.19 0.61 22.40
C ASN A 153 -5.55 1.34 22.41
N PRO A 154 -6.57 0.83 23.14
CA PRO A 154 -7.87 1.49 23.22
C PRO A 154 -7.79 2.91 23.78
N LEU A 155 -8.39 3.87 23.07
CA LEU A 155 -8.41 5.30 23.40
C LEU A 155 -9.79 5.90 23.09
N PRO A 156 -10.23 6.99 23.76
CA PRO A 156 -11.44 7.72 23.41
C PRO A 156 -11.19 8.64 22.19
N ARG A 157 -10.79 8.04 21.07
CA ARG A 157 -10.38 8.69 19.82
C ARG A 157 -10.86 7.89 18.63
N ALA A 158 -11.14 8.58 17.52
CA ALA A 158 -11.53 7.93 16.27
C ALA A 158 -10.45 6.99 15.69
N TYR A 159 -9.18 7.24 16.02
CA TYR A 159 -8.04 6.40 15.63
C TYR A 159 -7.71 5.28 16.63
N SER A 160 -8.56 5.03 17.63
CA SER A 160 -8.37 3.93 18.58
C SER A 160 -8.24 2.59 17.85
N GLY A 161 -7.22 1.81 18.20
CA GLY A 161 -6.96 0.51 17.58
C GLY A 161 -5.99 0.51 16.39
N PHE A 162 -5.69 1.69 15.81
CA PHE A 162 -4.77 1.87 14.69
C PHE A 162 -3.36 2.19 15.23
N PRO A 163 -2.43 1.22 15.23
CA PRO A 163 -1.07 1.47 15.71
C PRO A 163 -0.24 2.21 14.66
N LEU A 164 0.65 3.09 15.12
CA LEU A 164 1.68 3.70 14.26
C LEU A 164 2.95 2.82 14.18
N LEU A 165 3.11 1.91 15.13
CA LEU A 165 4.00 0.78 15.02
C LEU A 165 3.28 -0.32 14.22
N HIS A 166 3.69 -0.57 12.99
CA HIS A 166 2.99 -1.50 12.11
C HIS A 166 3.36 -2.96 12.39
N TYR A 167 3.21 -3.38 13.64
CA TYR A 167 3.56 -4.72 14.13
C TYR A 167 2.37 -5.70 14.08
N ASN A 168 1.16 -5.23 13.73
CA ASN A 168 -0.08 -5.98 13.85
C ASN A 168 -0.69 -6.46 12.51
N GLY A 169 0.08 -6.43 11.41
CA GLY A 169 -0.37 -6.89 10.09
C GLY A 169 -1.08 -8.25 10.07
N PRO A 170 -0.67 -9.27 10.86
CA PRO A 170 -1.39 -10.55 10.96
C PRO A 170 -2.88 -10.43 11.32
N LEU A 171 -3.24 -9.41 12.09
CA LEU A 171 -4.62 -9.17 12.55
C LEU A 171 -5.44 -8.37 11.55
N LYS A 172 -4.83 -7.88 10.46
CA LYS A 172 -5.49 -7.08 9.42
C LYS A 172 -6.04 -7.93 8.28
N THR A 173 -6.39 -9.18 8.56
CA THR A 173 -7.05 -10.10 7.62
C THR A 173 -8.53 -10.22 7.97
N LYS A 174 -9.42 -10.00 7.00
CA LYS A 174 -10.87 -10.17 7.17
C LYS A 174 -11.45 -11.11 6.13
N ALA A 175 -12.49 -11.86 6.49
CA ALA A 175 -13.23 -12.68 5.56
C ALA A 175 -14.53 -11.99 5.12
N VAL A 176 -14.91 -12.18 3.85
CA VAL A 176 -16.21 -11.75 3.36
C VAL A 176 -17.31 -12.55 4.05
N THR A 177 -18.32 -11.86 4.59
CA THR A 177 -19.54 -12.49 5.10
C THR A 177 -20.49 -12.73 3.93
N PRO A 178 -20.90 -13.98 3.64
CA PRO A 178 -21.72 -14.27 2.47
C PRO A 178 -23.17 -13.83 2.67
N ILE A 179 -23.78 -13.34 1.59
CA ILE A 179 -25.22 -13.14 1.46
C ILE A 179 -25.78 -14.34 0.69
N ARG A 180 -26.78 -15.01 1.26
CA ARG A 180 -27.40 -16.21 0.69
C ARG A 180 -28.86 -15.95 0.35
N ASP A 181 -29.32 -16.57 -0.74
CA ASP A 181 -30.75 -16.63 -1.06
C ASP A 181 -31.49 -17.66 -0.18
N ALA A 182 -32.80 -17.79 -0.39
CA ALA A 182 -33.64 -18.74 0.35
C ALA A 182 -33.24 -20.22 0.19
N SER A 183 -32.47 -20.55 -0.85
CA SER A 183 -31.95 -21.91 -1.10
C SER A 183 -30.60 -22.17 -0.43
N GLY A 184 -30.00 -21.13 0.17
CA GLY A 184 -28.67 -21.18 0.76
C GLY A 184 -27.53 -20.92 -0.23
N LYS A 185 -27.83 -20.63 -1.50
CA LYS A 185 -26.82 -20.30 -2.52
C LYS A 185 -26.25 -18.91 -2.23
N VAL A 186 -24.93 -18.77 -2.33
CA VAL A 186 -24.26 -17.46 -2.20
C VAL A 186 -24.61 -16.60 -3.41
N ILE A 187 -25.16 -15.42 -3.16
CA ILE A 187 -25.55 -14.43 -4.18
C ILE A 187 -24.79 -13.11 -4.05
N GLY A 188 -23.98 -12.97 -3.00
CA GLY A 188 -23.07 -11.86 -2.79
C GLY A 188 -22.36 -11.97 -1.45
N GLY A 189 -21.81 -10.87 -0.96
CA GLY A 189 -21.19 -10.81 0.36
C GLY A 189 -20.75 -9.41 0.74
N THR A 190 -20.42 -9.21 2.01
CA THR A 190 -19.98 -7.93 2.54
C THR A 190 -18.78 -8.12 3.47
N VAL A 191 -17.84 -7.18 3.40
CA VAL A 191 -16.79 -7.01 4.42
C VAL A 191 -16.71 -5.54 4.79
N THR A 192 -16.42 -5.23 6.06
CA THR A 192 -16.24 -3.85 6.51
C THR A 192 -14.76 -3.53 6.63
N VAL A 193 -14.33 -2.41 6.05
CA VAL A 193 -12.97 -1.86 6.14
C VAL A 193 -13.05 -0.50 6.82
N ASN A 194 -12.33 -0.33 7.94
CA ASN A 194 -12.23 0.97 8.60
C ASN A 194 -10.90 1.62 8.25
N GLN A 195 -10.95 2.91 7.92
CA GLN A 195 -9.76 3.70 7.62
C GLN A 195 -9.75 4.99 8.42
N ILE A 196 -8.55 5.46 8.76
CA ILE A 196 -8.32 6.82 9.25
C ILE A 196 -7.42 7.57 8.27
N TRP A 197 -7.78 8.83 7.99
CA TRP A 197 -7.08 9.68 7.04
C TRP A 197 -6.63 10.95 7.75
N TYR A 198 -5.34 11.25 7.71
CA TYR A 198 -4.74 12.42 8.37
C TYR A 198 -3.37 12.73 7.80
N ASP A 199 -2.95 13.99 7.80
CA ASP A 199 -1.60 14.39 7.37
C ASP A 199 -1.12 13.75 6.06
N SER A 200 -0.06 12.93 6.11
CA SER A 200 0.50 12.11 5.02
C SER A 200 0.21 10.61 5.20
N HIS A 201 -0.84 10.27 5.95
CA HIS A 201 -1.17 8.90 6.37
C HIS A 201 -2.60 8.52 6.00
N ILE A 202 -2.73 7.29 5.51
CA ILE A 202 -3.97 6.52 5.48
C ILE A 202 -3.64 5.24 6.21
N GLU A 203 -4.38 4.92 7.27
CA GLU A 203 -4.21 3.66 8.00
C GLU A 203 -5.50 2.87 7.90
N SER A 204 -5.40 1.56 7.63
CA SER A 204 -6.55 0.64 7.57
C SER A 204 -6.46 -0.42 8.65
N ASP A 205 -7.62 -0.87 9.12
CA ASP A 205 -7.73 -2.08 9.96
C ASP A 205 -7.68 -3.39 9.14
N THR A 206 -7.59 -3.26 7.82
CA THR A 206 -7.62 -4.37 6.86
C THR A 206 -6.56 -4.17 5.78
N ALA A 207 -5.64 -5.13 5.67
CA ALA A 207 -4.63 -5.24 4.62
C ALA A 207 -4.96 -6.42 3.67
N TYR A 208 -5.66 -7.45 4.17
CA TYR A 208 -6.04 -8.61 3.38
C TYR A 208 -7.53 -8.95 3.53
N ILE A 209 -8.16 -9.32 2.42
CA ILE A 209 -9.53 -9.85 2.40
C ILE A 209 -9.52 -11.28 1.84
N ASP A 210 -10.10 -12.22 2.59
CA ASP A 210 -10.48 -13.54 2.08
C ASP A 210 -11.80 -13.42 1.31
N SER A 211 -11.70 -13.53 -0.01
CA SER A 211 -12.81 -13.39 -0.96
C SER A 211 -13.29 -14.74 -1.53
N ASP A 212 -12.78 -15.87 -1.04
CA ASP A 212 -13.06 -17.20 -1.64
C ASP A 212 -14.55 -17.51 -1.69
N ILE A 213 -15.31 -17.15 -0.65
CA ILE A 213 -16.75 -17.43 -0.58
C ILE A 213 -17.57 -16.67 -1.64
N VAL A 214 -17.02 -15.59 -2.21
CA VAL A 214 -17.62 -14.77 -3.26
C VAL A 214 -16.83 -14.84 -4.58
N ALA A 215 -16.06 -15.92 -4.79
CA ALA A 215 -15.23 -16.09 -5.98
C ALA A 215 -16.01 -15.86 -7.29
N ASP A 216 -17.25 -16.33 -7.35
CA ASP A 216 -18.07 -16.35 -8.57
C ASP A 216 -19.23 -15.35 -8.60
N VAL A 217 -19.40 -14.53 -7.56
CA VAL A 217 -20.49 -13.55 -7.46
C VAL A 217 -19.99 -12.15 -7.07
N PRO A 218 -20.59 -11.06 -7.59
CA PRO A 218 -20.31 -9.71 -7.11
C PRO A 218 -20.54 -9.57 -5.61
N TRP A 219 -19.83 -8.65 -4.98
CA TRP A 219 -19.87 -8.44 -3.53
C TRP A 219 -19.60 -6.97 -3.19
N THR A 220 -19.52 -6.64 -1.91
CA THR A 220 -19.41 -5.26 -1.44
C THR A 220 -18.33 -5.10 -0.38
N ILE A 221 -17.50 -4.06 -0.54
CA ILE A 221 -16.69 -3.55 0.56
C ILE A 221 -17.43 -2.36 1.16
N HIS A 222 -17.81 -2.49 2.42
CA HIS A 222 -18.36 -1.41 3.22
C HIS A 222 -17.20 -0.62 3.85
N TYR A 223 -16.89 0.56 3.33
CA TYR A 223 -15.84 1.42 3.87
C TYR A 223 -16.41 2.35 4.92
N ARG A 224 -15.66 2.53 6.02
CA ARG A 224 -15.89 3.52 7.07
C ARG A 224 -14.64 4.38 7.19
N VAL A 225 -14.69 5.58 6.61
CA VAL A 225 -13.52 6.46 6.50
C VAL A 225 -13.65 7.60 7.51
N HIS A 226 -12.81 7.57 8.54
CA HIS A 226 -12.69 8.64 9.52
C HIS A 226 -11.65 9.66 9.06
N VAL A 227 -12.12 10.81 8.60
CA VAL A 227 -11.25 11.89 8.12
C VAL A 227 -10.92 12.80 9.30
N LEU A 228 -9.69 12.68 9.79
CA LEU A 228 -9.20 13.44 10.93
C LEU A 228 -8.58 14.76 10.43
N ASN A 229 -7.95 15.51 11.33
CA ASN A 229 -7.37 16.80 11.03
C ASN A 229 -6.28 16.67 9.97
N ARG A 230 -6.34 17.51 8.92
CA ARG A 230 -5.48 17.47 7.73
C ARG A 230 -5.66 16.17 6.91
N GLY A 231 -6.79 15.50 7.07
CA GLY A 231 -7.16 14.26 6.39
C GLY A 231 -7.89 14.47 5.07
N PHE A 232 -8.52 15.62 4.88
CA PHE A 232 -9.39 15.88 3.72
C PHE A 232 -8.73 15.53 2.38
N ASP A 233 -9.50 14.86 1.52
CA ASP A 233 -9.10 14.39 0.19
C ASP A 233 -10.31 13.85 -0.59
N ASP A 234 -10.11 13.44 -1.83
CA ASP A 234 -11.09 12.65 -2.57
C ASP A 234 -10.94 11.15 -2.24
N PHE A 235 -12.03 10.50 -1.86
CA PHE A 235 -12.11 9.05 -1.81
C PHE A 235 -12.14 8.51 -3.24
N ALA A 236 -11.01 7.93 -3.65
CA ALA A 236 -10.81 7.34 -4.97
C ALA A 236 -10.09 6.00 -4.84
N PRO A 237 -10.77 4.94 -4.34
CA PRO A 237 -10.20 3.62 -4.32
C PRO A 237 -9.95 3.14 -5.76
N TYR A 238 -8.74 2.65 -6.02
CA TYR A 238 -8.30 2.15 -7.31
C TYR A 238 -8.27 0.63 -7.28
N ALA A 239 -9.25 -0.01 -7.91
CA ALA A 239 -9.36 -1.46 -7.96
C ALA A 239 -8.49 -2.02 -9.09
N MET A 240 -7.76 -3.09 -8.82
CA MET A 240 -7.07 -3.89 -9.83
C MET A 240 -7.73 -5.25 -9.97
N VAL A 241 -7.97 -5.68 -11.20
CA VAL A 241 -8.55 -6.98 -11.49
C VAL A 241 -7.71 -7.78 -12.48
N PHE A 242 -7.70 -9.09 -12.29
CA PHE A 242 -7.16 -10.06 -13.22
C PHE A 242 -8.17 -10.39 -14.32
N ASP A 243 -7.66 -11.05 -15.35
CA ASP A 243 -8.48 -11.79 -16.30
C ASP A 243 -9.04 -13.06 -15.66
N ASP A 244 -10.11 -13.65 -16.23
CA ASP A 244 -10.78 -14.81 -15.61
C ASP A 244 -9.80 -15.99 -15.49
N PRO A 245 -9.44 -16.42 -14.27
CA PRO A 245 -8.57 -17.58 -14.10
C PRO A 245 -9.20 -18.85 -14.69
N ASN A 246 -10.53 -18.95 -14.73
CA ASN A 246 -11.22 -20.11 -15.29
C ASN A 246 -11.06 -20.21 -16.82
N LYS A 247 -10.79 -19.09 -17.51
CA LYS A 247 -10.50 -19.06 -18.95
C LYS A 247 -9.02 -19.24 -19.26
N ASN A 248 -8.17 -19.14 -18.23
CA ASN A 248 -6.72 -19.13 -18.37
C ASN A 248 -6.03 -20.30 -17.66
N ALA A 249 -6.68 -21.47 -17.56
CA ALA A 249 -6.12 -22.65 -16.87
C ALA A 249 -5.64 -22.35 -15.43
N GLY A 250 -6.42 -21.52 -14.71
CA GLY A 250 -6.12 -21.08 -13.35
C GLY A 250 -5.04 -20.00 -13.24
N LYS A 251 -4.55 -19.45 -14.36
CA LYS A 251 -3.52 -18.41 -14.36
C LYS A 251 -4.14 -17.05 -14.05
N LEU A 252 -3.53 -16.33 -13.11
CA LEU A 252 -3.89 -14.95 -12.78
C LEU A 252 -3.12 -14.00 -13.68
N LEU A 253 -3.78 -13.51 -14.73
CA LEU A 253 -3.17 -12.67 -15.74
C LEU A 253 -3.61 -11.22 -15.55
N ALA A 254 -2.65 -10.29 -15.60
CA ALA A 254 -2.93 -8.87 -15.52
C ALA A 254 -3.99 -8.44 -16.54
N HIS A 255 -4.94 -7.63 -16.09
CA HIS A 255 -6.03 -7.10 -16.93
C HIS A 255 -6.10 -5.58 -16.81
N VAL A 256 -6.97 -5.05 -15.96
CA VAL A 256 -7.25 -3.62 -15.85
C VAL A 256 -7.18 -3.16 -14.39
N GLY A 257 -6.79 -1.92 -14.18
CA GLY A 257 -7.03 -1.21 -12.94
C GLY A 257 -7.78 0.09 -13.20
N PHE A 258 -8.58 0.52 -12.25
CA PHE A 258 -9.42 1.70 -12.39
C PHE A 258 -9.79 2.35 -11.06
N ASP A 259 -9.90 3.68 -11.06
CA ASP A 259 -10.49 4.43 -9.95
C ASP A 259 -12.00 4.16 -9.91
N GLN A 260 -12.51 3.64 -8.80
CA GLN A 260 -13.90 3.21 -8.69
C GLN A 260 -14.89 4.38 -8.55
N THR A 261 -14.44 5.49 -7.96
CA THR A 261 -15.24 6.71 -7.73
C THR A 261 -14.35 7.91 -7.40
N PHE A 262 -14.95 9.10 -7.33
CA PHE A 262 -14.35 10.32 -6.79
C PHE A 262 -15.36 11.02 -5.87
N PHE A 263 -15.14 10.96 -4.57
CA PHE A 263 -16.00 11.65 -3.61
C PHE A 263 -15.19 12.53 -2.65
N PRO A 264 -15.44 13.85 -2.60
CA PRO A 264 -14.69 14.73 -1.71
C PRO A 264 -15.07 14.50 -0.26
N MET A 265 -14.08 14.37 0.61
CA MET A 265 -14.28 14.19 2.05
C MET A 265 -13.62 15.32 2.84
N ASP A 266 -14.29 15.81 3.87
CA ASP A 266 -13.83 16.91 4.73
C ASP A 266 -13.28 16.41 6.07
N ASP A 267 -12.34 17.17 6.65
CA ASP A 267 -11.87 16.97 8.03
C ASP A 267 -13.06 16.92 9.02
N GLY A 268 -12.98 16.02 10.01
CA GLY A 268 -14.01 15.85 11.03
C GLY A 268 -15.26 15.15 10.55
N THR A 269 -15.15 14.32 9.51
CA THR A 269 -16.24 13.50 9.01
C THR A 269 -15.95 12.01 9.14
N LEU A 270 -17.00 11.23 9.39
CA LEU A 270 -17.05 9.80 9.08
C LEU A 270 -17.86 9.67 7.80
N VAL A 271 -17.24 9.13 6.74
CA VAL A 271 -17.92 8.87 5.47
C VAL A 271 -18.00 7.37 5.24
N GLU A 272 -19.21 6.87 5.00
CA GLU A 272 -19.48 5.45 4.78
C GLU A 272 -19.90 5.18 3.34
N TYR A 273 -19.25 4.19 2.70
CA TYR A 273 -19.49 3.79 1.31
C TYR A 273 -19.80 2.31 1.21
N ASP A 274 -20.76 1.93 0.36
CA ASP A 274 -20.99 0.54 -0.06
C ASP A 274 -20.45 0.37 -1.49
N MET A 275 -19.17 0.03 -1.60
CA MET A 275 -18.49 -0.11 -2.89
C MET A 275 -18.77 -1.48 -3.51
N LYS A 276 -19.43 -1.49 -4.67
CA LYS A 276 -19.65 -2.69 -5.47
C LYS A 276 -18.33 -3.20 -6.04
N MET A 277 -18.10 -4.50 -5.89
CA MET A 277 -16.89 -5.20 -6.36
C MET A 277 -17.25 -6.25 -7.41
N SER A 278 -16.33 -6.50 -8.34
CA SER A 278 -16.40 -7.65 -9.24
C SER A 278 -16.31 -8.97 -8.45
N PRO A 279 -16.67 -10.14 -9.04
CA PRO A 279 -16.49 -11.43 -8.39
C PRO A 279 -15.06 -11.63 -7.86
N GLY A 280 -14.93 -12.29 -6.71
CA GLY A 280 -13.67 -12.42 -5.97
C GLY A 280 -12.53 -13.02 -6.81
N ARG A 281 -12.83 -13.90 -7.77
CA ARG A 281 -11.83 -14.52 -8.65
C ARG A 281 -11.12 -13.52 -9.58
N TYR A 282 -11.75 -12.40 -9.89
CA TYR A 282 -11.13 -11.33 -10.68
C TYR A 282 -10.36 -10.36 -9.79
N TRP A 283 -10.74 -10.19 -8.53
CA TRP A 283 -10.19 -9.13 -7.70
C TRP A 283 -8.75 -9.43 -7.26
N ASN A 284 -7.83 -8.52 -7.59
CA ASN A 284 -6.44 -8.56 -7.13
C ASN A 284 -6.30 -7.81 -5.81
N LEU A 285 -6.54 -6.50 -5.86
CA LEU A 285 -6.40 -5.59 -4.73
C LEU A 285 -7.14 -4.29 -5.01
N THR A 286 -7.23 -3.45 -3.99
CA THR A 286 -7.68 -2.06 -4.08
C THR A 286 -6.66 -1.16 -3.39
N TYR A 287 -6.19 -0.13 -4.09
CA TYR A 287 -5.38 0.95 -3.51
C TYR A 287 -6.27 2.09 -3.05
N HIS A 288 -5.91 2.75 -1.96
CA HIS A 288 -6.53 3.99 -1.50
C HIS A 288 -5.50 5.09 -1.56
N TRP A 289 -5.69 6.03 -2.47
CA TRP A 289 -4.76 7.12 -2.73
C TRP A 289 -5.23 8.41 -2.04
N GLY A 290 -4.32 9.05 -1.30
CA GLY A 290 -4.46 10.42 -0.86
C GLY A 290 -3.71 11.34 -1.82
N TRP A 291 -4.43 11.99 -2.73
CA TRP A 291 -3.88 12.76 -3.85
C TRP A 291 -3.33 14.14 -3.45
N ARG A 292 -3.70 14.65 -2.27
CA ARG A 292 -3.31 16.01 -1.88
C ARG A 292 -1.82 16.19 -1.55
N ARG A 293 -1.17 15.17 -0.98
CA ARG A 293 0.26 15.21 -0.62
C ARG A 293 0.99 14.17 -1.46
N HIS A 294 2.10 14.56 -2.08
CA HIS A 294 2.82 13.69 -3.01
C HIS A 294 4.23 13.36 -2.54
N PRO A 295 4.69 12.11 -2.75
CA PRO A 295 4.01 10.92 -3.24
C PRO A 295 2.84 10.59 -2.32
N PRO A 296 1.81 9.97 -2.91
CA PRO A 296 0.50 9.87 -2.30
C PRO A 296 0.59 9.12 -0.98
N ARG A 297 -0.31 9.47 -0.06
CA ARG A 297 -0.65 8.57 1.04
C ARG A 297 -1.27 7.35 0.39
N VAL A 298 -0.74 6.15 0.63
CA VAL A 298 -1.30 4.95 0.04
C VAL A 298 -1.51 3.89 1.10
N GLN A 299 -2.67 3.28 1.04
CA GLN A 299 -3.00 2.05 1.74
C GLN A 299 -3.43 1.02 0.71
N VAL A 300 -3.17 -0.26 0.97
CA VAL A 300 -3.61 -1.35 0.11
C VAL A 300 -4.54 -2.27 0.89
N THR A 301 -5.52 -2.82 0.19
CA THR A 301 -6.22 -4.03 0.62
C THR A 301 -6.14 -5.05 -0.50
N GLU A 302 -5.53 -6.20 -0.23
CA GLU A 302 -5.25 -7.22 -1.24
C GLU A 302 -6.02 -8.52 -1.00
N ASN A 303 -6.25 -9.27 -2.06
CA ASN A 303 -6.82 -10.60 -2.01
C ASN A 303 -5.88 -11.58 -1.30
N MET A 304 -6.31 -12.08 -0.14
CA MET A 304 -5.54 -13.02 0.67
C MET A 304 -5.23 -14.32 -0.08
N ASN A 305 -6.09 -14.70 -1.03
CA ASN A 305 -6.03 -15.98 -1.71
C ASN A 305 -5.02 -15.99 -2.86
N LEU A 306 -4.37 -14.85 -3.12
CA LEU A 306 -3.15 -14.81 -3.92
C LEU A 306 -2.03 -15.50 -3.13
N GLN A 307 -1.38 -16.47 -3.76
CA GLN A 307 -0.35 -17.27 -3.10
C GLN A 307 1.05 -16.81 -3.51
N PHE A 308 2.07 -17.02 -2.68
CA PHE A 308 3.48 -16.90 -3.11
C PHE A 308 4.07 -18.23 -3.61
N GLY A 309 3.35 -19.30 -3.30
CA GLY A 309 3.65 -20.69 -3.59
C GLY A 309 2.57 -21.55 -2.92
N PRO A 310 2.50 -22.85 -3.20
CA PRO A 310 1.51 -23.76 -2.63
C PRO A 310 1.38 -23.62 -1.12
N GLY A 311 0.17 -23.26 -0.67
CA GLY A 311 -0.17 -23.14 0.74
C GLY A 311 0.28 -21.83 1.42
N MET A 312 1.08 -21.01 0.76
CA MET A 312 1.51 -19.70 1.27
C MET A 312 0.57 -18.60 0.77
N LYS A 313 -0.50 -18.34 1.53
CA LYS A 313 -1.43 -17.22 1.28
C LYS A 313 -0.71 -15.86 1.39
N ARG A 314 -1.36 -14.79 0.91
CA ARG A 314 -0.73 -13.47 0.79
C ARG A 314 -0.30 -12.85 2.12
N ASN A 315 -1.02 -13.16 3.20
CA ASN A 315 -0.71 -12.72 4.56
C ASN A 315 0.35 -13.59 5.29
N PHE A 316 0.94 -14.56 4.60
CA PHE A 316 1.92 -15.48 5.19
C PHE A 316 3.11 -14.73 5.82
N PHE A 317 3.71 -13.77 5.10
CA PHE A 317 4.91 -13.08 5.57
C PHE A 317 4.65 -12.19 6.79
N GLU A 318 3.46 -11.60 6.88
CA GLU A 318 3.01 -10.87 8.07
C GLU A 318 2.94 -11.81 9.28
N ILE A 319 2.27 -12.97 9.13
CA ILE A 319 2.15 -13.98 10.20
C ILE A 319 3.53 -14.53 10.59
N ASP A 320 4.39 -14.78 9.61
CA ASP A 320 5.73 -15.30 9.86
C ASP A 320 6.59 -14.29 10.64
N THR A 321 6.48 -13.01 10.30
CA THR A 321 7.26 -11.93 10.90
C THR A 321 6.79 -11.58 12.30
N PHE A 322 5.51 -11.29 12.46
CA PHE A 322 4.97 -10.71 13.69
C PHE A 322 4.27 -11.75 14.60
N GLY A 323 4.10 -12.98 14.12
CA GLY A 323 3.35 -14.03 14.81
C GLY A 323 1.84 -13.94 14.59
N VAL A 324 1.11 -15.01 14.87
CA VAL A 324 -0.34 -15.10 14.55
C VAL A 324 -1.18 -14.01 15.23
N ASN A 325 -0.89 -13.72 16.50
CA ASN A 325 -1.57 -12.66 17.24
C ASN A 325 -0.56 -11.85 18.07
N PRO A 326 0.03 -10.80 17.49
CA PRO A 326 1.00 -9.95 18.18
C PRO A 326 0.38 -9.11 19.30
N ARG A 327 -0.95 -9.09 19.46
CA ARG A 327 -1.66 -8.41 20.55
C ARG A 327 -2.13 -9.36 21.66
N ALA A 328 -1.79 -10.65 21.58
CA ALA A 328 -2.25 -11.65 22.55
C ALA A 328 -1.81 -11.35 23.99
N ASN A 329 -0.59 -10.84 24.16
CA ASN A 329 -0.03 -10.42 25.45
C ASN A 329 1.18 -9.48 25.24
N GLU A 330 1.71 -8.93 26.32
CA GLU A 330 2.85 -8.01 26.27
C GLU A 330 4.09 -8.65 25.64
N ALA A 331 4.39 -9.92 25.93
CA ALA A 331 5.57 -10.60 25.38
C ALA A 331 5.47 -10.77 23.85
N ALA A 332 4.30 -11.19 23.34
CA ALA A 332 4.04 -11.29 21.90
C ALA A 332 4.15 -9.93 21.21
N LYS A 333 3.63 -8.87 21.84
CA LYS A 333 3.74 -7.50 21.33
C LYS A 333 5.19 -7.02 21.29
N GLN A 334 5.95 -7.23 22.37
CA GLN A 334 7.37 -6.89 22.40
C GLN A 334 8.15 -7.66 21.34
N GLN A 335 7.88 -8.96 21.17
CA GLN A 335 8.52 -9.75 20.13
C GLN A 335 8.23 -9.20 18.72
N ALA A 336 6.97 -8.88 18.42
CA ALA A 336 6.59 -8.31 17.13
C ALA A 336 7.23 -6.93 16.88
N ILE A 337 7.16 -6.00 17.85
CA ILE A 337 7.83 -4.69 17.76
C ILE A 337 9.35 -4.84 17.62
N SER A 338 9.92 -5.90 18.18
CA SER A 338 11.36 -6.16 18.09
C SER A 338 11.83 -6.63 16.71
N MET A 339 10.91 -6.90 15.77
CA MET A 339 11.20 -7.17 14.36
C MET A 339 11.35 -5.87 13.55
N ILE A 340 10.74 -4.78 14.02
CA ILE A 340 10.89 -3.45 13.43
C ILE A 340 12.28 -2.91 13.73
N GLY A 341 12.92 -2.27 12.75
CA GLY A 341 14.24 -1.69 12.82
C GLY A 341 14.36 -0.55 13.83
N ASP A 342 15.53 -0.41 14.46
CA ASP A 342 15.80 0.64 15.44
C ASP A 342 15.86 2.06 14.83
N LEU A 343 15.97 2.17 13.49
CA LEU A 343 15.90 3.45 12.79
C LEU A 343 14.47 3.89 12.44
N ALA A 344 13.46 3.04 12.71
CA ALA A 344 12.06 3.41 12.52
C ALA A 344 11.70 4.65 13.36
N PRO A 345 11.21 5.74 12.75
CA PRO A 345 10.79 6.93 13.49
C PRO A 345 9.76 6.61 14.61
N ALA A 346 8.75 5.79 14.31
CA ALA A 346 7.75 5.37 15.28
C ALA A 346 8.35 4.57 16.46
N LYS A 347 9.33 3.69 16.19
CA LYS A 347 10.01 2.89 17.23
C LYS A 347 10.93 3.74 18.11
N ARG A 348 11.59 4.75 17.53
CA ARG A 348 12.40 5.73 18.28
C ARG A 348 11.52 6.57 19.21
N MET A 349 10.39 7.08 18.72
CA MET A 349 9.39 7.75 19.56
C MET A 349 8.91 6.85 20.70
N TRP A 350 8.59 5.59 20.39
CA TRP A 350 8.15 4.60 21.37
C TRP A 350 9.22 4.33 22.44
N THR A 351 10.48 4.20 22.03
CA THR A 351 11.62 3.99 22.94
C THR A 351 11.82 5.18 23.87
N ALA A 352 11.79 6.40 23.31
CA ALA A 352 11.92 7.63 24.08
C ALA A 352 10.79 7.78 25.11
N LEU A 353 9.53 7.60 24.69
CA LEU A 353 8.38 7.69 25.59
C LEU A 353 8.42 6.62 26.69
N ARG A 354 8.91 5.41 26.40
CA ARG A 354 9.12 4.38 27.43
C ARG A 354 10.19 4.77 28.44
N ALA A 355 11.30 5.33 27.99
CA ALA A 355 12.35 5.82 28.89
C ALA A 355 11.85 6.97 29.78
N ILE A 356 11.07 7.89 29.21
CA ILE A 356 10.42 8.98 29.96
C ILE A 356 9.44 8.41 30.99
N ARG A 357 8.57 7.49 30.58
CA ARG A 357 7.63 6.80 31.49
C ARG A 357 8.33 6.04 32.61
N ALA A 358 9.51 5.47 32.35
CA ALA A 358 10.33 4.77 33.33
C ALA A 358 11.01 5.71 34.34
N GLY A 359 10.95 7.04 34.13
CA GLY A 359 11.43 8.04 35.09
C GLY A 359 12.70 8.78 34.67
N ALA A 360 12.99 8.91 33.37
CA ALA A 360 14.05 9.80 32.90
C ALA A 360 13.88 11.22 33.47
N ASN A 361 14.97 11.83 33.91
CA ASN A 361 14.99 13.17 34.52
C ASN A 361 16.22 13.98 34.08
N GLY A 362 16.21 15.30 34.34
CA GLY A 362 17.32 16.21 34.06
C GLY A 362 17.87 16.09 32.63
N ALA A 363 19.20 15.95 32.50
CA ALA A 363 19.86 15.82 31.20
C ALA A 363 19.42 14.57 30.41
N VAL A 364 19.05 13.48 31.08
CA VAL A 364 18.58 12.25 30.43
C VAL A 364 17.18 12.47 29.84
N LEU A 365 16.29 13.14 30.57
CA LEU A 365 14.98 13.53 30.05
C LEU A 365 15.13 14.44 28.82
N ARG A 366 15.99 15.47 28.90
CA ARG A 366 16.27 16.38 27.78
C ARG A 366 16.64 15.61 26.51
N ARG A 367 17.60 14.68 26.62
CA ARG A 367 18.01 13.83 25.49
C ARG A 367 16.87 13.01 24.90
N TRP A 368 15.99 12.44 25.73
CA TRP A 368 14.85 11.67 25.23
C TRP A 368 13.77 12.54 24.59
N VAL A 369 13.55 13.76 25.10
CA VAL A 369 12.63 14.70 24.45
C VAL A 369 13.20 15.19 23.11
N ASP A 370 14.51 15.45 23.02
CA ASP A 370 15.19 15.77 21.75
C ASP A 370 15.05 14.63 20.74
N GLU A 371 15.24 13.37 21.16
CA GLU A 371 15.08 12.21 20.29
C GLU A 371 13.62 11.99 19.86
N LEU A 372 12.66 12.21 20.78
CA LEU A 372 11.23 12.14 20.49
C LEU A 372 10.82 13.17 19.45
N GLU A 373 11.23 14.43 19.61
CA GLU A 373 10.93 15.51 18.66
C GLU A 373 11.51 15.24 17.28
N ALA A 374 12.78 14.87 17.22
CA ALA A 374 13.44 14.65 15.96
C ALA A 374 12.91 13.38 15.24
N SER A 375 12.45 12.38 15.99
CA SER A 375 11.78 11.20 15.43
C SER A 375 10.35 11.49 14.98
N PHE A 376 9.66 12.39 15.67
CA PHE A 376 8.36 12.88 15.22
C PHE A 376 8.47 13.64 13.90
N ASP A 377 9.48 14.50 13.76
CA ASP A 377 9.77 15.18 12.48
C ASP A 377 10.08 14.17 11.36
N ASP A 378 10.92 13.16 11.61
CA ASP A 378 11.18 12.10 10.61
C ASP A 378 9.90 11.36 10.19
N TRP A 379 9.04 11.02 11.15
CA TRP A 379 7.78 10.31 10.90
C TRP A 379 6.80 11.11 10.03
N GLN A 380 6.79 12.44 10.17
CA GLN A 380 5.90 13.31 9.39
C GLN A 380 6.25 13.38 7.89
N HIS A 381 7.45 13.00 7.49
CA HIS A 381 7.98 13.25 6.15
C HIS A 381 8.37 11.95 5.42
N LYS A 382 7.41 11.29 4.76
CA LYS A 382 7.65 10.09 3.94
C LYS A 382 8.57 10.32 2.71
N ASN A 383 8.90 11.57 2.39
CA ASN A 383 9.77 12.00 1.28
C ASN A 383 11.21 12.30 1.63
N ARG A 384 11.52 12.05 2.88
CA ARG A 384 12.85 12.21 3.41
C ARG A 384 13.25 10.87 3.98
N ILE A 385 14.46 10.44 3.64
CA ILE A 385 15.04 9.30 4.33
C ILE A 385 15.29 9.72 5.79
N PRO A 386 14.77 8.98 6.79
CA PRO A 386 14.96 9.28 8.21
C PRO A 386 16.43 9.41 8.61
N ARG A 387 16.70 10.13 9.71
CA ARG A 387 18.06 10.34 10.21
C ARG A 387 18.77 9.01 10.53
N GLY A 388 20.05 8.95 10.20
CA GLY A 388 20.91 7.79 10.49
C GLY A 388 20.85 6.69 9.44
N VAL A 389 20.42 7.01 8.22
CA VAL A 389 20.48 6.13 7.05
C VAL A 389 21.31 6.82 5.97
N LYS A 390 22.32 6.13 5.45
CA LYS A 390 23.13 6.64 4.34
C LYS A 390 22.45 6.36 2.99
N THR A 391 22.26 7.41 2.19
CA THR A 391 21.74 7.29 0.81
C THR A 391 22.85 7.07 -0.20
N ASP A 392 22.54 6.41 -1.33
CA ASP A 392 23.41 6.37 -2.49
C ASP A 392 23.18 7.64 -3.34
N GLU A 393 24.18 8.51 -3.38
CA GLU A 393 24.14 9.76 -4.16
C GLU A 393 24.13 9.54 -5.68
N ASN A 394 24.49 8.34 -6.14
CA ASN A 394 24.45 7.95 -7.55
C ASN A 394 23.13 7.32 -7.96
N ALA A 395 22.25 7.01 -6.99
CA ALA A 395 20.91 6.56 -7.28
C ALA A 395 20.02 7.77 -7.63
N ASP A 396 19.10 7.56 -8.57
CA ASP A 396 18.09 8.57 -8.86
C ASP A 396 16.99 8.54 -7.79
N MET A 397 16.79 7.38 -7.16
CA MET A 397 15.85 7.17 -6.06
C MET A 397 16.49 6.36 -4.93
N ASN A 398 16.23 6.75 -3.69
CA ASN A 398 16.53 5.96 -2.50
C ASN A 398 15.21 5.58 -1.83
N LEU A 399 15.01 4.30 -1.55
CA LEU A 399 13.87 3.78 -0.79
C LEU A 399 14.36 3.09 0.47
N PHE A 400 13.80 3.49 1.61
CA PHE A 400 14.10 2.91 2.91
C PHE A 400 12.86 2.21 3.48
N TYR A 401 12.96 0.90 3.60
CA TYR A 401 11.95 0.02 4.15
C TYR A 401 12.21 -0.12 5.65
N VAL A 402 11.27 0.36 6.47
CA VAL A 402 11.36 0.31 7.92
C VAL A 402 9.98 0.47 8.54
N ASN A 403 9.73 -0.12 9.72
CA ASN A 403 8.41 -0.06 10.37
C ASN A 403 7.29 -0.57 9.46
N ASN A 404 7.58 -1.58 8.65
CA ASN A 404 6.64 -2.12 7.68
C ASN A 404 6.02 -1.06 6.75
N THR A 405 6.79 -0.01 6.42
CA THR A 405 6.43 1.08 5.52
C THR A 405 7.66 1.47 4.69
N ILE A 406 7.46 2.31 3.68
CA ILE A 406 8.52 2.86 2.84
C ILE A 406 8.64 4.37 3.06
N TYR A 407 9.86 4.84 3.24
CA TYR A 407 10.27 6.25 3.07
C TYR A 407 11.06 6.34 1.77
N GLY A 408 10.85 7.37 0.97
CA GLY A 408 11.55 7.50 -0.30
C GLY A 408 12.10 8.90 -0.52
N HIS A 409 13.13 8.99 -1.35
CA HIS A 409 13.73 10.25 -1.77
C HIS A 409 14.12 10.18 -3.23
N ILE A 410 13.70 11.18 -4.02
CA ILE A 410 14.13 11.33 -5.42
C ILE A 410 15.22 12.39 -5.45
N LYS A 411 16.34 12.07 -6.10
CA LYS A 411 17.46 13.00 -6.24
C LYS A 411 17.01 14.31 -6.89
N GLY A 412 17.27 15.41 -6.19
CA GLY A 412 16.88 16.76 -6.64
C GLY A 412 15.47 17.19 -6.24
N TYR A 413 14.70 16.35 -5.55
CA TYR A 413 13.35 16.68 -5.07
C TYR A 413 13.26 16.51 -3.54
N THR A 414 12.84 17.56 -2.87
CA THR A 414 12.80 17.63 -1.40
C THR A 414 11.46 18.13 -0.85
N ARG A 415 10.44 18.29 -1.70
CA ARG A 415 9.15 18.91 -1.34
C ARG A 415 8.01 17.90 -1.32
N ASP A 416 7.12 18.05 -0.35
CA ASP A 416 5.90 17.23 -0.15
C ASP A 416 4.71 17.62 -1.05
N MET A 417 5.00 18.32 -2.15
CA MET A 417 3.98 18.86 -3.06
C MET A 417 4.29 18.41 -4.48
N GLN A 418 3.24 18.40 -5.31
CA GLN A 418 3.25 18.10 -6.74
C GLN A 418 4.54 18.62 -7.40
N SER A 419 5.50 17.70 -7.54
CA SER A 419 6.75 17.99 -8.20
C SER A 419 6.61 17.47 -9.62
N GLU A 420 6.70 18.35 -10.61
CA GLU A 420 6.75 17.89 -11.99
C GLU A 420 8.06 17.12 -12.20
N LEU A 421 7.96 15.80 -12.24
CA LEU A 421 9.09 14.94 -12.55
C LEU A 421 9.36 15.01 -14.07
N TYR A 422 10.43 15.73 -14.44
CA TYR A 422 10.91 15.83 -15.82
C TYR A 422 11.79 14.66 -16.27
N GLN A 423 12.14 13.77 -15.34
CA GLN A 423 12.98 12.59 -15.58
C GLN A 423 12.14 11.42 -16.13
N TRP A 424 12.83 10.49 -16.79
CA TRP A 424 12.30 9.19 -17.25
C TRP A 424 11.04 9.32 -18.11
N LYS A 425 11.11 10.11 -19.17
CA LYS A 425 9.96 10.38 -20.07
C LYS A 425 10.02 9.58 -21.36
N LYS A 426 11.17 8.97 -21.68
CA LYS A 426 11.46 8.41 -22.99
C LYS A 426 11.84 6.94 -22.89
N ARG A 427 11.53 6.20 -23.96
CA ARG A 427 12.13 4.88 -24.19
C ARG A 427 13.66 4.98 -24.18
N GLY A 428 14.30 4.01 -23.54
CA GLY A 428 15.73 3.97 -23.28
C GLY A 428 16.14 4.62 -21.95
N ASP A 429 15.28 5.43 -21.33
CA ASP A 429 15.60 6.01 -20.03
C ASP A 429 15.83 4.89 -19.00
N THR A 430 16.86 5.07 -18.19
CA THR A 430 17.24 4.12 -17.14
C THR A 430 17.11 4.79 -15.78
N ILE A 431 16.42 4.14 -14.86
CA ILE A 431 16.25 4.59 -13.47
C ILE A 431 17.12 3.72 -12.57
N LYS A 432 17.95 4.36 -11.73
CA LYS A 432 18.73 3.71 -10.69
C LYS A 432 18.07 3.89 -9.33
N ILE A 433 17.70 2.78 -8.70
CA ILE A 433 16.99 2.74 -7.43
C ILE A 433 17.89 2.04 -6.41
N ASN A 434 18.14 2.70 -5.29
CA ASN A 434 18.78 2.11 -4.13
C ASN A 434 17.70 1.68 -3.13
N LEU A 435 17.70 0.40 -2.78
CA LEU A 435 16.78 -0.20 -1.81
C LEU A 435 17.55 -0.46 -0.52
N ILE A 436 17.04 0.06 0.60
CA ILE A 436 17.63 -0.05 1.92
C ILE A 436 16.59 -0.64 2.85
N ASN A 437 16.94 -1.69 3.59
CA ASN A 437 16.08 -2.33 4.58
C ASN A 437 16.65 -2.11 5.98
N GLY A 438 15.89 -1.41 6.82
CA GLY A 438 16.20 -1.19 8.23
C GLY A 438 15.53 -2.19 9.17
N ASP A 439 14.54 -2.93 8.70
CA ASP A 439 13.82 -3.93 9.48
C ASP A 439 14.57 -5.27 9.55
N TYR A 440 14.28 -6.07 10.58
CA TYR A 440 14.97 -7.35 10.83
C TYR A 440 14.31 -8.55 10.13
N TYR A 441 13.58 -8.28 9.05
CA TYR A 441 12.89 -9.25 8.21
C TYR A 441 12.98 -8.79 6.74
N PRO A 442 12.88 -9.72 5.78
CA PRO A 442 13.00 -9.37 4.38
C PRO A 442 11.77 -8.59 3.90
N HIS A 443 12.03 -7.56 3.09
CA HIS A 443 11.04 -6.89 2.27
C HIS A 443 11.17 -7.34 0.82
N SER A 444 10.30 -6.86 -0.05
CA SER A 444 10.41 -7.03 -1.48
C SER A 444 10.13 -5.76 -2.25
N TYR A 445 10.50 -5.78 -3.52
CA TYR A 445 10.30 -4.71 -4.48
C TYR A 445 9.57 -5.26 -5.69
N VAL A 446 8.45 -4.64 -6.04
CA VAL A 446 7.71 -4.88 -7.27
C VAL A 446 7.63 -3.59 -8.06
N LEU A 447 7.72 -3.69 -9.39
CA LEU A 447 7.50 -2.58 -10.30
C LEU A 447 6.27 -2.87 -11.16
N VAL A 448 5.29 -1.96 -11.15
CA VAL A 448 4.09 -2.03 -11.99
C VAL A 448 4.04 -0.85 -12.95
N ASP A 449 3.61 -1.15 -14.16
CA ASP A 449 3.24 -0.20 -15.21
C ASP A 449 1.72 -0.01 -15.22
N PHE A 450 1.26 1.25 -15.16
CA PHE A 450 -0.15 1.62 -15.27
C PHE A 450 -0.50 2.18 -16.66
N GLY A 451 -0.21 1.40 -17.70
CA GLY A 451 -0.70 1.66 -19.05
C GLY A 451 0.33 2.20 -20.04
N GLY A 452 1.61 2.32 -19.66
CA GLY A 452 2.69 2.67 -20.59
C GLY A 452 2.86 1.65 -21.72
N GLN A 453 2.82 0.35 -21.40
CA GLN A 453 2.95 -0.73 -22.38
C GLN A 453 1.62 -1.17 -23.00
N ARG A 454 0.51 -1.05 -22.26
CA ARG A 454 -0.79 -1.63 -22.67
C ARG A 454 -1.91 -0.61 -22.92
N GLY A 455 -1.68 0.63 -22.51
CA GLY A 455 -2.56 1.78 -22.74
C GLY A 455 -3.39 2.14 -21.52
N TRP A 456 -3.85 3.39 -21.51
CA TRP A 456 -4.68 3.96 -20.45
C TRP A 456 -5.79 4.84 -21.05
N GLU A 457 -6.87 5.04 -20.29
CA GLU A 457 -8.06 5.79 -20.65
C GLU A 457 -8.29 6.93 -19.66
N ASN A 458 -8.88 8.03 -20.13
CA ASN A 458 -9.40 9.07 -19.26
C ASN A 458 -10.81 8.70 -18.80
N THR A 459 -11.03 8.43 -17.52
CA THR A 459 -12.39 8.31 -16.99
C THR A 459 -12.97 9.69 -16.66
N PHE A 460 -14.29 9.75 -16.52
CA PHE A 460 -14.99 10.97 -16.13
C PHE A 460 -14.78 11.26 -14.64
N HIS A 461 -14.63 12.54 -14.30
CA HIS A 461 -14.44 13.01 -12.92
C HIS A 461 -15.37 14.17 -12.60
N ASN A 462 -16.08 14.10 -11.48
CA ASN A 462 -17.10 15.09 -11.11
C ASN A 462 -16.71 16.01 -9.95
N THR A 463 -15.54 15.83 -9.31
CA THR A 463 -15.21 16.53 -8.06
C THR A 463 -14.44 17.85 -8.23
N LEU A 464 -13.93 18.17 -9.44
CA LEU A 464 -13.25 19.45 -9.72
C LEU A 464 -14.06 20.69 -9.29
N PRO A 465 -15.38 20.80 -9.60
CA PRO A 465 -16.18 21.94 -9.19
C PRO A 465 -16.37 22.07 -7.67
N LEU A 466 -16.13 20.97 -6.93
CA LEU A 466 -16.29 20.88 -5.47
C LEU A 466 -14.94 20.90 -4.74
N LYS A 467 -13.88 21.40 -5.38
CA LYS A 467 -12.51 21.50 -4.85
C LYS A 467 -11.82 20.15 -4.59
N GLY A 468 -12.32 19.06 -5.14
CA GLY A 468 -11.64 17.77 -5.13
C GLY A 468 -10.33 17.83 -5.91
N ALA A 469 -9.25 17.30 -5.34
CA ALA A 469 -7.93 17.26 -5.96
C ALA A 469 -7.69 15.97 -6.78
N GLY A 470 -8.44 14.90 -6.50
CA GLY A 470 -8.29 13.58 -7.12
C GLY A 470 -8.33 13.60 -8.66
N PRO A 471 -9.18 14.40 -9.32
CA PRO A 471 -9.24 14.45 -10.79
C PRO A 471 -7.96 14.94 -11.46
N TRP A 472 -7.08 15.65 -10.74
CA TRP A 472 -5.79 16.08 -11.28
C TRP A 472 -4.74 14.96 -11.32
N PHE A 473 -4.94 13.89 -10.55
CA PHE A 473 -3.91 12.88 -10.28
C PHE A 473 -4.35 11.42 -10.51
N THR A 474 -5.64 11.17 -10.65
CA THR A 474 -6.29 9.90 -11.01
C THR A 474 -5.68 9.13 -12.18
N PHE A 475 -5.62 7.81 -12.07
CA PHE A 475 -5.18 6.93 -13.17
C PHE A 475 -6.27 6.64 -14.20
N GLY A 476 -7.52 6.93 -13.84
CA GLY A 476 -8.68 6.66 -14.66
C GLY A 476 -8.89 5.16 -14.80
N ARG A 477 -8.78 4.63 -16.02
CA ARG A 477 -8.75 3.18 -16.28
C ARG A 477 -7.51 2.86 -17.09
N ASN A 478 -6.75 1.84 -16.71
CA ASN A 478 -5.54 1.46 -17.44
C ASN A 478 -5.30 -0.03 -17.43
N HIS A 479 -4.65 -0.52 -18.48
CA HIS A 479 -4.23 -1.90 -18.57
C HIS A 479 -2.88 -2.06 -17.88
N PHE A 480 -2.89 -2.57 -16.65
CA PHE A 480 -1.65 -2.67 -15.88
C PHE A 480 -0.75 -3.82 -16.36
N TRP A 481 0.54 -3.71 -16.09
CA TRP A 481 1.51 -4.78 -16.31
C TRP A 481 2.57 -4.80 -15.22
N ILE A 482 3.10 -5.99 -14.91
CA ILE A 482 4.06 -6.17 -13.82
C ILE A 482 5.43 -6.35 -14.47
N ASN A 483 6.35 -5.42 -14.21
CA ASN A 483 7.67 -5.44 -14.83
C ASN A 483 8.67 -6.34 -14.10
N THR A 484 8.42 -6.69 -12.84
CA THR A 484 9.19 -7.70 -12.09
C THR A 484 8.67 -9.12 -12.40
N THR A 485 8.79 -9.54 -13.66
CA THR A 485 8.17 -10.76 -14.20
C THR A 485 8.75 -12.08 -13.71
N GLU A 486 9.86 -12.08 -12.98
CA GLU A 486 10.41 -13.27 -12.31
C GLU A 486 9.95 -13.41 -10.85
N GLY A 487 9.08 -12.52 -10.36
CA GLY A 487 8.62 -12.40 -8.97
C GLY A 487 9.13 -11.12 -8.28
N PRO A 488 8.65 -10.78 -7.07
CA PRO A 488 9.14 -9.65 -6.27
C PRO A 488 10.63 -9.79 -5.97
N ILE A 489 11.39 -8.73 -6.24
CA ILE A 489 12.83 -8.68 -5.97
C ILE A 489 13.00 -8.51 -4.46
N MET A 490 13.61 -9.50 -3.81
CA MET A 490 13.75 -9.47 -2.36
C MET A 490 14.78 -8.43 -1.91
N ILE A 491 14.61 -7.89 -0.71
CA ILE A 491 15.53 -6.93 -0.09
C ILE A 491 16.01 -7.56 1.23
N PRO A 492 17.32 -7.85 1.36
CA PRO A 492 17.85 -8.51 2.55
C PRO A 492 17.50 -7.78 3.85
N PRO A 493 17.29 -8.49 4.98
CA PRO A 493 17.03 -7.86 6.28
C PRO A 493 18.28 -7.17 6.85
N ALA A 494 18.06 -6.17 7.70
CA ALA A 494 19.11 -5.59 8.52
C ALA A 494 19.72 -6.61 9.51
N THR A 495 20.97 -6.40 9.89
CA THR A 495 21.63 -7.14 10.96
C THR A 495 21.03 -6.73 12.28
N ARG A 496 20.48 -7.71 12.99
CA ARG A 496 20.00 -7.48 14.35
C ARG A 496 21.16 -7.25 15.31
N PRO A 497 21.12 -6.24 16.19
CA PRO A 497 22.13 -6.07 17.24
C PRO A 497 22.25 -7.34 18.09
N ALA A 498 23.48 -7.75 18.43
CA ALA A 498 23.74 -8.98 19.19
C ALA A 498 23.01 -9.02 20.55
N ALA A 499 22.75 -7.85 21.14
CA ALA A 499 22.05 -7.69 22.41
C ALA A 499 20.52 -7.89 22.33
N GLN A 500 19.94 -8.00 21.13
CA GLN A 500 18.52 -8.31 20.96
C GLN A 500 18.36 -9.79 20.55
N PRO A 501 17.97 -10.71 21.46
CA PRO A 501 17.62 -12.10 21.14
C PRO A 501 16.21 -12.19 20.55
N GLY A 502 15.98 -13.04 19.55
CA GLY A 502 14.69 -13.12 18.86
C GLY A 502 14.72 -13.95 17.58
N ARG A 503 13.54 -14.15 16.99
CA ARG A 503 13.37 -14.86 15.73
C ARG A 503 14.18 -14.15 14.63
N ARG A 504 14.97 -14.92 13.88
CA ARG A 504 15.68 -14.42 12.70
C ARG A 504 14.98 -14.96 11.47
N ILE A 505 14.52 -14.07 10.60
CA ILE A 505 14.02 -14.44 9.26
C ILE A 505 15.12 -14.08 8.29
N THR A 506 15.70 -15.08 7.63
CA THR A 506 16.81 -14.87 6.70
C THR A 506 16.36 -15.08 5.26
N MET A 507 17.13 -14.52 4.34
CA MET A 507 16.97 -14.78 2.90
C MET A 507 17.05 -16.27 2.54
N ALA A 508 17.76 -17.07 3.34
CA ALA A 508 17.87 -18.52 3.16
C ALA A 508 16.60 -19.27 3.56
N MET A 509 15.79 -18.72 4.47
CA MET A 509 14.51 -19.31 4.90
C MET A 509 13.39 -19.15 3.86
N MET A 510 13.57 -18.24 2.92
CA MET A 510 12.65 -18.02 1.80
C MET A 510 13.07 -19.01 0.71
N GLY A 511 12.39 -20.16 0.56
CA GLY A 511 12.89 -21.31 -0.22
C GLY A 511 13.51 -20.97 -1.59
N ASP A 512 14.56 -21.70 -1.99
CA ASP A 512 15.10 -21.60 -3.34
C ASP A 512 14.04 -22.12 -4.33
N ASN A 513 13.61 -21.24 -5.24
CA ASN A 513 12.59 -21.58 -6.23
C ASN A 513 13.10 -22.55 -7.32
N GLU A 514 14.30 -23.13 -7.19
CA GLU A 514 14.81 -24.14 -8.12
C GLU A 514 13.98 -25.44 -8.09
N ASP A 515 13.35 -25.76 -6.96
CA ASP A 515 12.41 -26.90 -6.85
C ASP A 515 11.00 -26.58 -7.35
N TYR A 516 10.66 -25.29 -7.48
CA TYR A 516 9.44 -24.85 -8.16
C TYR A 516 9.67 -24.76 -9.68
N ARG A 517 10.01 -25.91 -10.28
CA ARG A 517 10.18 -26.12 -11.73
C ARG A 517 8.87 -26.03 -12.52
N ASP A 518 7.92 -25.24 -12.08
CA ASP A 518 6.72 -25.02 -12.88
C ASP A 518 7.09 -24.11 -14.07
N GLN A 519 7.01 -24.70 -15.26
CA GLN A 519 7.35 -24.09 -16.55
C GLN A 519 6.41 -22.94 -16.93
N ASP A 520 5.38 -22.68 -16.12
CA ASP A 520 4.37 -21.69 -16.42
C ASP A 520 4.82 -20.26 -16.07
N ARG A 521 5.51 -19.56 -16.99
CA ARG A 521 5.95 -18.15 -16.82
C ARG A 521 4.79 -17.13 -16.67
N SER A 522 3.54 -17.58 -16.62
CA SER A 522 2.36 -16.73 -16.67
C SER A 522 1.87 -16.17 -15.33
N ARG A 523 2.47 -16.58 -14.19
CA ARG A 523 2.05 -16.16 -12.84
C ARG A 523 3.14 -15.36 -12.08
N PRO A 524 3.60 -14.20 -12.61
CA PRO A 524 4.68 -13.43 -11.97
C PRO A 524 4.29 -12.82 -10.61
N TRP A 525 3.00 -12.56 -10.39
CA TRP A 525 2.48 -11.89 -9.18
C TRP A 525 2.50 -12.78 -7.92
N THR A 526 2.52 -14.10 -8.12
CA THR A 526 2.30 -15.11 -7.07
C THR A 526 3.53 -15.97 -6.80
N ARG A 527 4.73 -15.45 -7.09
CA ARG A 527 5.99 -16.19 -6.97
C ARG A 527 7.01 -15.36 -6.23
N ILE A 528 7.80 -16.00 -5.36
CA ILE A 528 9.04 -15.40 -4.86
C ILE A 528 10.05 -15.31 -6.02
N ALA A 529 10.85 -14.24 -6.11
CA ALA A 529 11.84 -14.10 -7.18
C ALA A 529 12.74 -15.34 -7.28
N ARG A 530 12.94 -15.81 -8.52
CA ARG A 530 13.81 -16.97 -8.80
C ARG A 530 15.27 -16.74 -8.42
N ARG A 531 15.73 -15.49 -8.56
CA ARG A 531 17.12 -15.11 -8.26
C ARG A 531 17.14 -14.35 -6.95
N LYS A 532 17.91 -14.86 -5.99
CA LYS A 532 18.08 -14.19 -4.70
C LYS A 532 19.23 -13.20 -4.78
N PRO A 533 19.02 -11.94 -4.36
CA PRO A 533 20.11 -11.03 -4.12
C PRO A 533 21.11 -11.58 -3.10
N THR A 534 22.38 -11.21 -3.26
CA THR A 534 23.38 -11.47 -2.23
C THR A 534 23.00 -10.69 -0.98
N GLN A 535 23.01 -11.35 0.18
CA GLN A 535 22.81 -10.64 1.44
C GLN A 535 24.03 -9.76 1.71
N VAL A 536 23.85 -8.44 1.55
CA VAL A 536 24.83 -7.43 1.93
C VAL A 536 24.22 -6.48 2.91
N ASN A 537 24.94 -6.30 4.00
CA ASN A 537 24.60 -5.35 5.04
C ASN A 537 25.69 -4.28 5.00
N ASP A 538 25.29 -3.01 5.00
CA ASP A 538 26.23 -1.90 5.00
C ASP A 538 26.99 -1.79 6.33
N THR A 539 27.82 -0.75 6.47
CA THR A 539 28.59 -0.50 7.70
C THR A 539 27.72 -0.24 8.92
N GLU A 540 26.45 0.16 8.72
CA GLU A 540 25.45 0.37 9.77
C GLU A 540 24.63 -0.91 10.04
N GLY A 541 24.88 -1.97 9.28
CA GLY A 541 24.18 -3.23 9.34
C GLY A 541 22.86 -3.25 8.58
N LEU A 542 22.52 -2.22 7.79
CA LEU A 542 21.28 -2.17 7.02
C LEU A 542 21.37 -3.08 5.80
N GLY A 543 20.32 -3.84 5.53
CA GLY A 543 20.26 -4.64 4.30
C GLY A 543 20.17 -3.72 3.09
N SER A 544 20.85 -4.05 1.99
CA SER A 544 20.84 -3.22 0.80
C SER A 544 20.74 -4.05 -0.48
N HIS A 545 20.06 -3.49 -1.48
CA HIS A 545 20.02 -4.00 -2.84
C HIS A 545 19.84 -2.86 -3.83
N LYS A 546 20.30 -3.04 -5.08
CA LYS A 546 20.11 -2.05 -6.14
C LYS A 546 19.22 -2.58 -7.24
N VAL A 547 18.42 -1.70 -7.82
CA VAL A 547 17.61 -1.99 -9.01
C VAL A 547 17.92 -0.96 -10.09
N SER A 548 18.15 -1.44 -11.31
CA SER A 548 18.26 -0.61 -12.50
C SER A 548 17.15 -0.97 -13.47
N VAL A 549 16.33 0.00 -13.86
CA VAL A 549 15.16 -0.20 -14.72
C VAL A 549 15.35 0.54 -16.03
N THR A 550 15.40 -0.16 -17.15
CA THR A 550 15.37 0.44 -18.49
C THR A 550 13.95 0.38 -19.05
N LEU A 551 13.38 1.56 -19.32
CA LEU A 551 12.04 1.72 -19.88
C LEU A 551 12.08 1.56 -21.40
N ASN A 552 11.37 0.58 -21.96
CA ASN A 552 11.16 0.41 -23.41
C ASN A 552 9.73 0.78 -23.83
N TYR A 553 9.07 1.57 -22.99
CA TYR A 553 7.77 2.17 -23.22
C TYR A 553 7.78 3.62 -22.78
N ASP A 554 6.84 4.40 -23.29
CA ASP A 554 6.63 5.78 -22.84
C ASP A 554 5.74 5.72 -21.59
N PRO A 555 6.21 6.15 -20.41
CA PRO A 555 5.42 6.06 -19.19
C PRO A 555 4.21 7.00 -19.25
N PRO A 556 3.07 6.62 -18.64
CA PRO A 556 1.88 7.45 -18.66
C PRO A 556 2.14 8.77 -17.92
N PRO A 557 1.42 9.85 -18.26
CA PRO A 557 1.74 11.18 -17.76
C PRO A 557 1.60 11.33 -16.24
N ARG A 558 0.77 10.48 -15.62
CA ARG A 558 0.36 10.59 -14.21
C ARG A 558 1.12 9.69 -13.25
N LEU A 559 1.75 8.63 -13.75
CA LEU A 559 2.60 7.78 -12.94
C LEU A 559 3.81 7.29 -13.71
N ARG A 560 5.00 7.64 -13.23
CA ARG A 560 6.25 7.17 -13.83
C ARG A 560 6.51 5.71 -13.51
N LEU A 561 6.45 5.38 -12.23
CA LEU A 561 6.81 4.06 -11.71
C LEU A 561 5.93 3.76 -10.51
N TYR A 562 5.33 2.57 -10.46
CA TYR A 562 4.66 2.11 -9.24
C TYR A 562 5.52 1.11 -8.49
N GLN A 563 5.77 1.35 -7.19
CA GLN A 563 6.64 0.51 -6.38
C GLN A 563 6.00 0.20 -5.03
N PHE A 564 6.08 -1.06 -4.61
CA PHE A 564 5.56 -1.51 -3.33
C PHE A 564 6.29 -2.75 -2.84
N ASP A 565 6.11 -3.03 -1.56
CA ASP A 565 6.51 -4.29 -0.96
C ASP A 565 5.43 -5.35 -1.11
N ALA A 566 5.71 -6.39 -1.90
CA ALA A 566 4.82 -7.50 -2.07
C ALA A 566 4.65 -8.39 -0.84
N PHE A 567 5.63 -8.45 0.07
CA PHE A 567 5.56 -9.35 1.22
C PHE A 567 4.71 -8.78 2.34
N HIS A 568 4.71 -7.45 2.49
CA HIS A 568 4.03 -6.79 3.59
C HIS A 568 3.25 -5.58 3.05
N HIS A 569 1.95 -5.76 2.86
CA HIS A 569 1.12 -4.89 2.00
C HIS A 569 0.37 -3.78 2.74
N ASP A 570 0.57 -3.63 4.06
CA ASP A 570 -0.21 -2.70 4.87
C ASP A 570 0.00 -1.24 4.44
N THR A 571 1.17 -0.65 4.72
CA THR A 571 1.49 0.76 4.38
C THR A 571 2.75 0.90 3.49
N ALA A 572 3.32 -0.21 3.03
CA ALA A 572 4.59 -0.26 2.31
C ALA A 572 4.43 -0.02 0.80
N VAL A 573 3.88 1.14 0.44
CA VAL A 573 3.77 1.61 -0.94
C VAL A 573 4.43 2.97 -1.07
N TRP A 574 5.18 3.18 -2.15
CA TRP A 574 5.79 4.46 -2.46
C TRP A 574 5.88 4.67 -3.97
N SER A 575 5.45 5.82 -4.48
CA SER A 575 5.30 6.01 -5.92
C SER A 575 5.65 7.42 -6.40
N PRO A 576 6.58 7.59 -7.35
CA PRO A 576 6.82 8.88 -8.03
C PRO A 576 5.77 9.13 -9.13
N HIS A 577 5.01 10.22 -8.99
CA HIS A 577 4.01 10.66 -9.98
C HIS A 577 4.57 11.60 -11.05
#